data_AF-A0A1X3HFT7-F1
#
_entry.id   AF-A0A1X3HFT7-F1
#
_cell.length_a   1.000
_cell.length_b   1.000
_cell.length_c   1.000
_cell.angle_alpha   90.00
_cell.angle_beta   90.00
_cell.angle_gamma   90.00
#
_symmetry.space_group_name_H-M   'P 1'
#
loop_
_entity.id
_entity.type
_entity.pdbx_description
1 polymer ?
#
loop_
_entity_poly.entity_id
_entity_poly.type
_entity_poly.pdbx_seq_one_letter_code
_entity_poly.pdbx_strand_id
1 'polypeptide(L)'
;MDGARYLEDGRLTVFRRNGTYYARLRLSPGKYVTRSLKTAVEETAVQAGRRLLFQLEHRAEQGLPPKSKSFSSVIDDYIRFRERDHAHGKTSAGMLRQIRRVSKFWREYAGHLAVEDIDDKVMLDFIPWRRD
;
A
#
# COMPACT_ATOMS: atom_id res chain seq x y z
N MET A 1 12.58 0.39 -24.36
CA MET A 1 11.96 -0.60 -23.44
C MET A 1 11.71 -1.82 -24.28
N ASP A 2 12.63 -2.79 -24.28
CA ASP A 2 12.46 -4.00 -25.08
C ASP A 2 11.37 -4.89 -24.47
N GLY A 3 10.49 -5.43 -25.33
CA GLY A 3 9.40 -6.33 -24.92
C GLY A 3 8.26 -5.66 -24.13
N ALA A 4 8.08 -4.34 -24.22
CA ALA A 4 6.95 -3.67 -23.60
C ALA A 4 5.65 -3.90 -24.40
N ARG A 5 4.61 -4.44 -23.73
CA ARG A 5 3.25 -4.55 -24.27
C ARG A 5 2.38 -3.39 -23.76
N TYR A 6 1.73 -2.71 -24.69
CA TYR A 6 0.74 -1.69 -24.41
C TYR A 6 -0.65 -2.31 -24.50
N LEU A 7 -1.46 -2.13 -23.47
CA LEU A 7 -2.76 -2.76 -23.28
C LEU A 7 -3.78 -1.69 -22.85
N GLU A 8 -5.06 -1.98 -23.07
CA GLU A 8 -6.20 -1.15 -22.60
C GLU A 8 -6.07 0.33 -23.02
N ASP A 9 -5.81 0.58 -24.31
CA ASP A 9 -5.62 1.91 -24.91
C ASP A 9 -4.48 2.72 -24.26
N GLY A 10 -3.40 2.02 -23.87
CA GLY A 10 -2.24 2.63 -23.24
C GLY A 10 -2.43 3.00 -21.77
N ARG A 11 -3.54 2.55 -21.14
CA ARG A 11 -3.72 2.65 -19.69
C ARG A 11 -2.83 1.68 -18.92
N LEU A 12 -2.49 0.55 -19.53
CA LEU A 12 -1.60 -0.46 -18.96
C LEU A 12 -0.40 -0.69 -19.89
N THR A 13 0.79 -0.67 -19.33
CA THR A 13 2.01 -1.12 -20.01
C THR A 13 2.68 -2.21 -19.18
N VAL A 14 2.83 -3.40 -19.74
CA VAL A 14 3.56 -4.50 -19.12
C VAL A 14 4.94 -4.58 -19.74
N PHE A 15 5.99 -4.54 -18.93
CA PHE A 15 7.37 -4.57 -19.40
C PHE A 15 8.25 -5.38 -18.45
N ARG A 16 9.35 -5.92 -18.97
CA ARG A 16 10.27 -6.75 -18.19
C ARG A 16 11.48 -5.95 -17.71
N ARG A 17 11.89 -6.15 -16.45
CA ARG A 17 13.11 -5.59 -15.87
C ARG A 17 13.74 -6.61 -14.93
N ASN A 18 15.03 -6.91 -15.13
CA ASN A 18 15.80 -7.87 -14.31
C ASN A 18 15.05 -9.21 -14.12
N GLY A 19 14.54 -9.79 -15.21
CA GLY A 19 13.85 -11.08 -15.19
C GLY A 19 12.39 -11.04 -14.70
N THR A 20 11.95 -9.99 -14.02
CA THR A 20 10.58 -9.83 -13.48
C THR A 20 9.74 -8.86 -14.31
N TYR A 21 8.45 -9.15 -14.49
CA TYR A 21 7.51 -8.25 -15.14
C TYR A 21 6.99 -7.16 -14.19
N TYR A 22 6.80 -5.97 -14.75
CA TYR A 22 6.23 -4.80 -14.09
C TYR A 22 5.04 -4.30 -14.90
N ALA A 23 4.04 -3.76 -14.20
CA ALA A 23 2.94 -3.01 -14.78
C ALA A 23 3.14 -1.52 -14.50
N ARG A 24 3.05 -0.70 -15.55
CA ARG A 24 2.89 0.75 -15.47
C ARG A 24 1.44 1.08 -15.80
N LEU A 25 0.76 1.75 -14.89
CA LEU A 25 -0.66 2.08 -14.97
C LEU A 25 -0.80 3.59 -15.04
N ARG A 26 -1.62 4.09 -15.96
CA ARG A 26 -1.93 5.52 -16.07
C ARG A 26 -3.11 5.85 -15.16
N LEU A 27 -2.88 6.64 -14.12
CA LEU A 27 -3.93 7.09 -13.19
C LEU A 27 -4.69 8.31 -13.70
N SER A 28 -3.97 9.21 -14.37
CA SER A 28 -4.48 10.43 -15.01
C SER A 28 -3.45 10.87 -16.05
N PRO A 29 -3.77 11.83 -16.95
CA PRO A 29 -2.78 12.35 -17.89
C PRO A 29 -1.47 12.75 -17.18
N GLY A 30 -0.36 12.11 -17.56
CA GLY A 30 0.96 12.37 -16.97
C GLY A 30 1.27 11.69 -15.62
N LYS A 31 0.28 11.12 -14.90
CA LYS A 31 0.53 10.42 -13.63
C LYS A 31 0.47 8.90 -13.82
N TYR A 32 1.56 8.24 -13.43
CA TYR A 32 1.71 6.80 -13.56
C TYR A 32 2.07 6.15 -12.22
N VAL A 33 1.59 4.93 -12.02
CA VAL A 33 2.04 4.02 -10.97
C VAL A 33 2.71 2.82 -11.60
N THR A 34 3.89 2.48 -11.11
CA THR A 34 4.62 1.27 -11.52
C THR A 34 4.62 0.27 -10.36
N ARG A 35 4.20 -0.97 -10.62
CA ARG A 35 4.18 -2.06 -9.62
C ARG A 35 4.86 -3.30 -10.22
N SER A 36 5.63 -4.02 -9.41
CA SER A 36 6.14 -5.35 -9.79
C SER A 36 4.98 -6.33 -9.80
N LEU A 37 4.92 -7.17 -10.83
CA LEU A 37 3.94 -8.25 -10.95
C LEU A 37 4.46 -9.57 -10.33
N LYS A 38 5.67 -9.55 -9.76
CA LYS A 38 6.32 -10.68 -9.06
C LYS A 38 6.33 -12.00 -9.88
N THR A 39 6.31 -11.90 -11.20
CA THR A 39 6.34 -13.05 -12.11
C THR A 39 7.34 -12.83 -13.24
N ALA A 40 7.96 -13.91 -13.69
CA ALA A 40 8.79 -13.95 -14.89
C ALA A 40 8.02 -14.45 -16.12
N VAL A 41 6.76 -14.86 -15.94
CA VAL A 41 5.88 -15.42 -16.99
C VAL A 41 5.01 -14.31 -17.56
N GLU A 42 5.05 -14.14 -18.88
CA GLU A 42 4.41 -13.02 -19.58
C GLU A 42 2.87 -13.08 -19.50
N GLU A 43 2.27 -14.24 -19.75
CA GLU A 43 0.82 -14.39 -19.74
C GLU A 43 0.24 -14.09 -18.36
N THR A 44 0.86 -14.64 -17.31
CA THR A 44 0.53 -14.34 -15.92
C THR A 44 0.70 -12.85 -15.60
N ALA A 45 1.74 -12.21 -16.16
CA ALA A 45 1.97 -10.78 -15.99
C ALA A 45 0.86 -9.94 -16.63
N VAL A 46 0.40 -10.30 -17.84
CA VAL A 46 -0.70 -9.61 -18.51
C VAL A 46 -1.99 -9.72 -17.71
N GLN A 47 -2.34 -10.92 -17.24
CA GLN A 47 -3.53 -11.14 -16.41
C GLN A 47 -3.45 -10.38 -15.09
N ALA A 48 -2.31 -10.43 -14.40
CA ALA A 48 -2.08 -9.69 -13.16
C ALA A 48 -2.14 -8.17 -13.38
N GLY A 49 -1.57 -7.68 -14.48
CA GLY A 49 -1.61 -6.26 -14.85
C GLY A 49 -3.03 -5.75 -15.11
N ARG A 50 -3.87 -6.54 -15.82
CA ARG A 50 -5.29 -6.22 -16.03
C ARG A 50 -6.07 -6.18 -14.72
N ARG A 51 -5.85 -7.17 -13.85
CA ARG A 51 -6.49 -7.22 -12.53
C ARG A 51 -6.14 -6.00 -11.68
N LEU A 52 -4.88 -5.59 -11.73
CA LEU A 52 -4.37 -4.41 -11.03
C LEU A 52 -4.99 -3.11 -11.58
N LEU A 53 -5.15 -3.00 -12.90
CA LEU A 53 -5.84 -1.86 -13.52
C LEU A 53 -7.29 -1.77 -13.06
N PHE A 54 -8.03 -2.89 -13.12
CA PHE A 54 -9.42 -2.96 -12.69
C PHE A 54 -9.59 -2.56 -11.22
N GLN A 55 -8.70 -3.01 -10.33
CA GLN A 55 -8.72 -2.62 -8.93
C GLN A 55 -8.51 -1.11 -8.72
N LEU A 56 -7.63 -0.49 -9.51
CA LEU A 56 -7.40 0.95 -9.44
C LEU A 56 -8.59 1.76 -9.96
N GLU A 57 -9.20 1.32 -11.05
CA GLU A 57 -10.40 1.94 -11.61
C GLU A 57 -11.55 1.88 -10.60
N HIS A 58 -11.79 0.71 -10.02
CA HIS A 58 -12.82 0.53 -9.00
C HIS A 58 -12.61 1.43 -7.76
N ARG A 59 -11.35 1.59 -7.32
CA ARG A 59 -11.03 2.51 -6.21
C ARG A 59 -11.29 3.96 -6.60
N ALA A 60 -10.95 4.36 -7.82
CA ALA A 60 -11.20 5.71 -8.31
C ALA A 60 -12.70 6.00 -8.37
N GLU A 61 -13.52 5.05 -8.82
CA GLU A 61 -15.00 5.14 -8.81
C GLU A 61 -15.56 5.35 -7.40
N GLN A 62 -14.95 4.71 -6.39
CA GLN A 62 -15.33 4.86 -4.99
C GLN A 62 -14.75 6.13 -4.31
N GLY A 63 -14.02 6.98 -5.04
CA GLY A 63 -13.34 8.14 -4.48
C GLY A 63 -12.17 7.79 -3.56
N LEU A 64 -11.68 6.55 -3.59
CA LEU A 64 -10.54 6.10 -2.80
C LEU A 64 -9.22 6.44 -3.51
N PRO A 65 -8.17 6.79 -2.75
CA PRO A 65 -6.88 7.10 -3.34
C PRO A 65 -6.30 5.87 -4.08
N PRO A 66 -5.74 6.07 -5.28
CA PRO A 66 -5.19 5.00 -6.12
C PRO A 66 -3.89 4.40 -5.57
N LYS A 67 -3.22 5.12 -4.66
CA LYS A 67 -2.08 4.59 -3.91
C LYS A 67 -2.49 4.52 -2.45
N SER A 68 -2.52 3.31 -1.90
CA SER A 68 -2.73 3.13 -0.47
C SER A 68 -1.61 3.82 0.31
N LYS A 69 -1.98 4.52 1.37
CA LYS A 69 -1.01 5.14 2.29
C LYS A 69 -0.11 4.06 2.87
N SER A 70 1.14 4.42 3.17
CA SER A 70 1.96 3.56 4.01
C SER A 70 1.33 3.42 5.38
N PHE A 71 1.55 2.30 6.04
CA PHE A 71 1.02 2.09 7.39
C PHE A 71 1.58 3.11 8.38
N SER A 72 2.84 3.51 8.21
CA SER A 72 3.45 4.63 8.96
C SER A 72 2.66 5.94 8.84
N SER A 73 2.20 6.30 7.64
CA SER A 73 1.40 7.51 7.43
C SER A 73 0.03 7.43 8.10
N VAL A 74 -0.58 6.24 8.13
CA VAL A 74 -1.86 6.03 8.83
C VAL A 74 -1.68 6.07 10.34
N ILE A 75 -0.57 5.53 10.86
CA ILE A 75 -0.20 5.66 12.28
C ILE A 75 -0.07 7.14 12.67
N ASP A 76 0.60 7.96 11.84
CA ASP A 76 0.72 9.40 12.11
C ASP A 76 -0.63 10.11 12.18
N ASP A 77 -1.50 9.85 11.20
CA ASP A 77 -2.83 10.43 11.16
C ASP A 77 -3.66 10.01 12.38
N TYR A 78 -3.54 8.73 12.81
CA TYR A 78 -4.21 8.22 14.00
C TYR A 78 -3.68 8.88 15.29
N ILE A 79 -2.36 9.01 15.45
CA ILE A 79 -1.78 9.67 16.62
C ILE A 79 -2.25 11.14 16.70
N ARG A 80 -2.23 11.89 15.59
CA ARG A 80 -2.75 13.27 15.52
C ARG A 80 -4.23 13.36 15.87
N PHE A 81 -5.02 12.38 15.43
CA PHE A 81 -6.42 12.28 15.81
C PHE A 81 -6.58 12.09 17.33
N ARG A 82 -5.81 11.17 17.93
CA ARG A 82 -5.88 10.90 19.38
C ARG A 82 -5.31 12.03 20.24
N GLU A 83 -4.36 12.81 19.72
CA GLU A 83 -3.89 14.05 20.34
C GLU A 83 -5.00 15.10 20.42
N ARG A 84 -5.77 15.28 19.34
CA ARG A 84 -6.94 16.15 19.35
C ARG A 84 -8.01 15.66 20.32
N ASP A 85 -8.31 14.36 20.33
CA ASP A 85 -9.24 13.78 21.32
C ASP A 85 -8.77 14.02 22.75
N HIS A 86 -7.47 13.91 23.03
CA HIS A 86 -6.92 14.17 24.34
C HIS A 86 -7.08 15.64 24.75
N ALA A 87 -6.84 16.58 23.83
CA ALA A 87 -7.07 18.00 24.06
C ALA A 87 -8.54 18.32 24.39
N HIS A 88 -9.48 17.50 23.88
CA HIS A 88 -10.91 17.60 24.18
C HIS A 88 -11.38 16.69 25.33
N GLY A 89 -10.46 16.08 26.11
CA GLY A 89 -10.79 15.23 27.25
C GLY A 89 -11.36 13.85 26.93
N LYS A 90 -11.42 13.46 25.65
CA LYS A 90 -11.97 12.16 25.19
C LYS A 90 -10.95 11.01 25.29
N THR A 91 -9.66 11.33 25.33
CA THR A 91 -8.57 10.37 25.51
C THR A 91 -7.80 10.73 26.77
N SER A 92 -7.54 9.76 27.66
CA SER A 92 -6.72 10.00 28.85
C SER A 92 -5.24 10.13 28.48
N ALA A 93 -4.47 10.86 29.30
CA ALA A 93 -3.03 11.00 29.08
C ALA A 93 -2.29 9.65 29.09
N GLY A 94 -2.74 8.71 29.94
CA GLY A 94 -2.20 7.34 29.98
C GLY A 94 -2.45 6.58 28.67
N MET A 95 -3.67 6.66 28.15
CA MET A 95 -4.04 6.02 26.88
C MET A 95 -3.23 6.61 25.70
N LEU A 96 -3.10 7.95 25.62
CA LEU A 96 -2.32 8.58 24.56
C LEU A 96 -0.84 8.16 24.60
N ARG A 97 -0.25 8.10 25.80
CA ARG A 97 1.12 7.59 25.97
C ARG A 97 1.26 6.14 25.50
N GLN A 98 0.29 5.28 25.85
CA GLN A 98 0.31 3.88 25.44
C GLN A 98 0.18 3.74 23.92
N ILE A 99 -0.71 4.51 23.28
CA ILE A 99 -0.87 4.53 21.82
C ILE A 99 0.46 4.87 21.16
N ARG A 100 1.08 6.00 21.52
CA ARG A 100 2.39 6.40 20.97
C ARG A 100 3.46 5.33 21.20
N ARG A 101 3.48 4.72 22.40
CA ARG A 101 4.45 3.67 22.75
C ARG A 101 4.28 2.40 21.93
N VAL A 102 3.06 1.95 21.65
CA VAL A 102 2.80 0.73 20.87
C VAL A 102 3.01 0.99 19.37
N SER A 103 2.57 2.14 18.88
CA SER A 103 2.71 2.53 17.47
C SER A 103 4.16 2.55 16.97
N LYS A 104 5.15 2.80 17.83
CA LYS A 104 6.56 2.78 17.42
C LYS A 104 7.01 1.42 16.89
N PHE A 105 6.52 0.32 17.49
CA PHE A 105 6.87 -1.04 17.10
C PHE A 105 6.22 -1.41 15.76
N TRP A 106 4.94 -1.06 15.59
CA TRP A 106 4.26 -1.23 14.32
C TRP A 106 4.89 -0.44 13.18
N ARG A 107 5.33 0.79 13.47
CA ARG A 107 6.05 1.62 12.51
C ARG A 107 7.35 0.96 12.06
N GLU A 108 8.10 0.37 12.97
CA GLU A 108 9.34 -0.34 12.65
C GLU A 108 9.08 -1.62 11.85
N TYR A 109 8.18 -2.47 12.34
CA TYR A 109 7.88 -3.77 11.74
C TYR A 109 7.25 -3.66 10.34
N ALA A 110 6.18 -2.86 10.21
CA ALA A 110 5.31 -2.85 9.04
C ALA A 110 5.06 -1.44 8.48
N GLY A 111 5.68 -0.40 9.03
CA GLY A 111 5.39 0.99 8.62
C GLY A 111 5.72 1.31 7.17
N HIS A 112 6.59 0.53 6.52
CA HIS A 112 6.95 0.66 5.12
C HIS A 112 5.94 -0.01 4.16
N LEU A 113 5.09 -0.90 4.66
CA LEU A 113 4.05 -1.56 3.89
C LEU A 113 2.91 -0.59 3.59
N ALA A 114 2.20 -0.82 2.48
CA ALA A 114 0.91 -0.15 2.28
C ALA A 114 -0.11 -0.73 3.26
N VAL A 115 -1.09 0.07 3.69
CA VAL A 115 -2.11 -0.41 4.63
C VAL A 115 -2.89 -1.61 4.09
N GLU A 116 -3.09 -1.69 2.77
CA GLU A 116 -3.75 -2.81 2.11
C GLU A 116 -2.92 -4.11 2.13
N ASP A 117 -1.61 -4.00 2.37
CA ASP A 117 -0.70 -5.15 2.47
C ASP A 117 -0.56 -5.65 3.93
N ILE A 118 -1.28 -5.05 4.89
CA ILE A 118 -1.36 -5.54 6.27
C ILE A 118 -2.44 -6.61 6.35
N ASP A 119 -2.05 -7.85 6.06
CA ASP A 119 -2.92 -9.03 6.11
C ASP A 119 -2.77 -9.82 7.42
N ASP A 120 -3.57 -10.89 7.58
CA ASP A 120 -3.57 -11.73 8.78
C ASP A 120 -2.18 -12.34 9.06
N LYS A 121 -1.40 -12.63 8.02
CA LYS A 121 -0.06 -13.17 8.17
C LYS A 121 0.87 -12.13 8.80
N VAL A 122 0.86 -10.89 8.31
CA VAL A 122 1.63 -9.77 8.89
C VAL A 122 1.25 -9.58 10.36
N MET A 123 -0.05 -9.66 10.70
CA MET A 123 -0.53 -9.51 12.07
C MET A 123 -0.07 -10.64 12.99
N LEU A 124 -0.06 -11.88 12.51
CA LEU A 124 0.40 -13.06 13.26
C LEU A 124 1.92 -13.03 13.46
N ASP A 125 2.68 -12.70 12.41
CA ASP A 125 4.15 -12.67 12.43
C ASP A 125 4.70 -11.51 13.29
N PHE A 126 3.90 -10.47 13.56
CA PHE A 126 4.25 -9.40 14.49
C PHE A 126 4.47 -9.90 15.93
N ILE A 127 3.68 -10.87 16.39
CA ILE A 127 3.73 -11.37 17.77
C ILE A 127 5.10 -11.96 18.11
N PRO A 128 5.64 -12.95 17.35
CA PRO A 128 6.97 -13.47 17.62
C PRO A 128 8.05 -12.41 17.40
N TRP A 129 7.97 -11.60 16.34
CA TRP A 129 8.93 -10.51 16.10
C TRP A 129 9.04 -9.53 17.27
N ARG A 130 7.92 -9.22 17.92
CA ARG A 130 7.89 -8.28 19.05
C ARG A 130 8.45 -8.87 20.34
N ARG A 131 8.42 -10.19 20.48
CA ARG A 131 8.88 -10.90 21.68
C ARG A 131 10.40 -10.99 21.73
N ASP A 132 11.04 -11.10 20.57
CA ASP A 132 12.49 -11.06 20.40
C ASP A 132 13.04 -9.64 20.64
#